data_AF-A0A2D4K4M4-F1
#
_entry.id   AF-A0A2D4K4M4-F1
#
_cell.length_a   1.000
_cell.length_b   1.000
_cell.length_c   1.000
_cell.angle_alpha   90.00
_cell.angle_beta   90.00
_cell.angle_gamma   90.00
#
_symmetry.space_group_name_H-M   'P 1'
#
loop_
_entity.id
_entity.type
_entity.pdbx_description
1 polymer ?
#
loop_
_entity_poly.entity_id
_entity_poly.type
_entity_poly.pdbx_seq_one_letter_code
_entity_poly.pdbx_strand_id
1 'polypeptide(L)'
;SPLLFILALETLLTRIRQNPRIKGLKVKKEEYKVQSFADDMVFFIEDPIETGQELLNEIDQSGKVAGLRINRKKTKLIIKILTENRIGKGNGITSGKED
;
A
#
# COMPACT_ATOMS: atom_id res chain seq x y z
N SER A 1 -16.84 -15.76 -15.47
CA SER A 1 -15.76 -16.76 -15.40
C SER A 1 -14.74 -16.33 -14.37
N PRO A 2 -14.31 -17.19 -13.43
CA PRO A 2 -13.33 -16.85 -12.40
C PRO A 2 -12.01 -16.32 -12.96
N LEU A 3 -11.53 -16.90 -14.07
CA LEU A 3 -10.28 -16.48 -14.71
C LEU A 3 -10.38 -15.06 -15.27
N LEU A 4 -11.47 -14.74 -15.98
CA LEU A 4 -11.69 -13.40 -16.54
C LEU A 4 -11.77 -12.34 -15.44
N PHE A 5 -12.38 -12.68 -14.31
CA PHE A 5 -12.46 -11.79 -13.16
C PHE A 5 -11.06 -11.50 -12.59
N ILE A 6 -10.24 -12.53 -12.38
CA ILE A 6 -8.86 -12.37 -11.90
C ILE A 6 -8.02 -11.51 -12.85
N LEU A 7 -8.14 -11.73 -14.17
CA LEU A 7 -7.41 -10.92 -15.18
C LEU A 7 -7.83 -9.44 -15.18
N ALA A 8 -9.13 -9.17 -15.02
CA ALA A 8 -9.64 -7.80 -14.90
C ALA A 8 -9.11 -7.11 -13.64
N LEU A 9 -9.07 -7.83 -12.51
CA LEU A 9 -8.49 -7.32 -11.27
C LEU A 9 -6.98 -7.10 -11.39
N GLU A 10 -6.23 -8.01 -12.00
CA GLU A 10 -4.78 -7.84 -12.17
C GLU A 10 -4.43 -6.60 -12.98
N THR A 11 -5.29 -6.24 -13.95
CA THR A 11 -5.14 -4.99 -14.72
C THR A 11 -5.24 -3.75 -13.82
N LEU A 12 -6.22 -3.71 -12.91
CA LEU A 12 -6.36 -2.65 -11.91
C LEU A 12 -5.17 -2.62 -10.95
N LEU A 13 -4.76 -3.78 -10.42
CA LEU A 13 -3.65 -3.89 -9.48
C LEU A 13 -2.33 -3.42 -10.11
N THR A 14 -2.11 -3.75 -11.38
CA THR A 14 -0.94 -3.31 -12.14
C THR A 14 -0.91 -1.79 -12.29
N ARG A 15 -2.05 -1.16 -12.63
CA ARG A 15 -2.15 0.31 -12.71
C ARG A 15 -1.80 0.98 -11.38
N ILE A 16 -2.32 0.47 -10.27
CA ILE A 16 -2.03 1.00 -8.94
C ILE A 16 -0.55 0.83 -8.57
N ARG A 17 0.05 -0.32 -8.86
CA ARG A 17 1.48 -0.56 -8.60
C ARG A 17 2.36 0.41 -9.39
N GLN A 18 2.04 0.64 -10.65
CA GLN A 18 2.81 1.48 -11.57
C GLN A 18 2.55 2.98 -11.42
N ASN A 19 1.42 3.41 -10.85
CA ASN A 19 1.09 4.82 -10.69
C ASN A 19 2.03 5.48 -9.65
N PRO A 20 2.88 6.45 -10.04
CA PRO A 20 3.84 7.09 -9.14
C PRO A 20 3.19 8.09 -8.18
N ARG A 21 1.95 8.54 -8.48
CA ARG A 21 1.17 9.40 -7.59
C ARG A 21 0.59 8.63 -6.41
N ILE A 22 0.49 7.30 -6.53
CA ILE A 22 0.09 6.43 -5.43
C ILE A 22 1.33 6.00 -4.67
N LYS A 23 1.60 6.64 -3.53
CA LYS A 23 2.70 6.28 -2.63
C LYS A 23 2.26 5.21 -1.64
N GLY A 24 2.94 4.07 -1.68
CA GLY A 24 2.69 2.94 -0.81
C GLY A 24 3.47 2.99 0.49
N LEU A 25 3.34 1.94 1.29
CA LEU A 25 4.18 1.74 2.47
C LEU A 25 5.60 1.36 2.02
N LYS A 26 6.58 2.22 2.32
CA LYS A 26 7.99 1.89 2.11
C LYS A 26 8.55 1.11 3.29
N VAL A 27 9.03 -0.10 3.03
CA VAL A 27 9.75 -0.91 4.02
C VAL A 27 11.10 -1.27 3.42
N LYS A 28 12.18 -0.80 4.07
CA LYS A 28 13.56 -0.92 3.57
C LYS A 28 13.72 -0.25 2.19
N LYS A 29 13.92 -1.03 1.13
CA LYS A 29 14.11 -0.56 -0.25
C LYS A 29 12.91 -0.85 -1.16
N GLU A 30 11.88 -1.49 -0.62
CA GLU A 30 10.69 -1.92 -1.37
C GLU A 30 9.48 -1.07 -0.99
N GLU A 31 8.62 -0.81 -1.98
CA GLU A 31 7.37 -0.08 -1.82
C GLU A 31 6.19 -1.05 -1.97
N TYR A 32 5.37 -1.13 -0.93
CA TYR A 32 4.18 -1.98 -0.88
C TYR A 32 2.94 -1.12 -1.06
N LYS A 33 2.23 -1.28 -2.18
CA LYS A 33 1.00 -0.51 -2.48
C LYS A 33 -0.29 -1.31 -2.32
N VAL A 34 -0.25 -2.60 -2.66
CA VAL A 34 -1.46 -3.42 -2.69
C VAL A 34 -1.16 -4.90 -2.45
N GLN A 35 -2.07 -5.55 -1.75
CA GLN A 35 -2.17 -6.99 -1.59
C GLN A 35 -3.61 -7.42 -1.91
N SER A 36 -3.77 -8.53 -2.64
CA SER A 36 -5.09 -9.02 -3.05
C SER A 36 -5.19 -10.53 -2.86
N PHE A 37 -6.36 -10.99 -2.45
CA PHE A 37 -6.73 -12.40 -2.40
C PHE A 37 -8.15 -12.57 -2.95
N ALA A 38 -8.26 -13.10 -4.17
CA ALA A 38 -9.53 -13.15 -4.92
C ALA A 38 -10.20 -11.77 -5.01
N ASP A 39 -11.37 -11.59 -4.41
CA ASP A 39 -12.13 -10.34 -4.37
C ASP A 39 -11.75 -9.41 -3.20
N ASP A 40 -11.04 -9.91 -2.19
CA ASP A 40 -10.59 -9.12 -1.05
C ASP A 40 -9.26 -8.41 -1.37
N MET A 41 -9.25 -7.09 -1.27
CA MET A 41 -8.09 -6.25 -1.55
C MET A 41 -7.74 -5.36 -0.36
N VAL A 42 -6.44 -5.23 -0.10
CA VAL A 42 -5.87 -4.34 0.90
C VAL A 42 -4.88 -3.41 0.21
N PHE A 43 -5.09 -2.11 0.40
CA PHE A 43 -4.22 -1.07 -0.13
C PHE A 43 -3.44 -0.41 1.01
N PHE A 44 -2.16 -0.14 0.76
CA PHE A 44 -1.27 0.55 1.66
C PHE A 44 -0.95 1.90 1.06
N ILE A 45 -1.19 2.97 1.82
CA ILE A 45 -0.99 4.36 1.39
C ILE A 45 -0.28 5.12 2.50
N GLU A 46 0.76 5.87 2.14
CA GLU A 46 1.55 6.65 3.09
C GLU A 46 0.86 7.98 3.44
N ASP A 47 0.36 8.68 2.42
CA ASP A 47 -0.42 9.91 2.56
C ASP A 47 -1.87 9.69 2.13
N PRO A 48 -2.81 9.45 3.06
CA PRO A 48 -4.19 9.15 2.71
C PRO A 48 -4.95 10.32 2.10
N ILE A 49 -4.49 11.57 2.26
CA ILE A 49 -5.18 12.75 1.74
C ILE A 49 -4.92 12.88 0.24
N GLU A 50 -3.65 12.85 -0.16
CA GLU A 50 -3.27 13.00 -1.57
C GLU A 50 -3.36 11.66 -2.33
N THR A 51 -2.71 10.61 -1.80
CA THR A 51 -2.65 9.30 -2.47
C THR A 51 -4.01 8.59 -2.44
N GLY A 52 -4.79 8.78 -1.37
CA GLY A 52 -6.09 8.14 -1.24
C GLY A 52 -7.07 8.54 -2.34
N GLN A 53 -7.09 9.82 -2.73
CA GLN A 53 -7.94 10.29 -3.82
C GLN A 53 -7.54 9.70 -5.17
N GLU A 54 -6.24 9.63 -5.44
CA GLU A 54 -5.71 9.04 -6.67
C GLU A 54 -6.03 7.54 -6.77
N LEU A 55 -5.88 6.81 -5.65
CA LEU A 55 -6.23 5.41 -5.56
C LEU A 55 -7.72 5.18 -5.88
N LEU A 56 -8.61 5.98 -5.28
CA LEU A 56 -10.05 5.87 -5.54
C LEU A 56 -10.40 6.17 -7.01
N ASN A 57 -9.70 7.11 -7.64
CA ASN A 57 -9.89 7.43 -9.05
C ASN A 57 -9.51 6.24 -9.96
N GLU A 58 -8.37 5.60 -9.71
CA GLU A 58 -7.94 4.42 -10.48
C GLU A 58 -8.92 3.24 -10.34
N ILE A 59 -9.43 3.01 -9.13
CA ILE A 59 -10.41 1.96 -8.89
C ILE A 59 -11.74 2.28 -9.58
N ASP A 60 -12.20 3.53 -9.55
CA ASP A 60 -13.44 3.93 -10.22
C ASP A 60 -13.33 3.86 -11.75
N GLN A 61 -12.23 4.33 -12.33
CA GLN A 61 -11.99 4.25 -13.77
C GLN A 61 -11.90 2.81 -14.26
N SER A 62 -11.11 1.97 -13.59
CA SER A 62 -11.00 0.55 -13.95
C SER A 62 -12.30 -0.19 -13.70
N GLY A 63 -13.01 0.14 -12.61
CA GLY A 63 -14.31 -0.42 -12.27
C GLY A 63 -15.38 -0.12 -13.30
N LYS A 64 -15.44 1.11 -13.83
CA LYS A 64 -16.37 1.48 -14.93
C LYS A 64 -16.17 0.62 -16.17
N VAL A 65 -14.92 0.34 -16.54
CA VAL A 65 -14.60 -0.52 -17.70
C VAL A 65 -14.95 -1.99 -17.43
N ALA A 66 -14.65 -2.48 -16.24
CA ALA A 66 -14.87 -3.88 -15.86
C ALA A 66 -16.31 -4.19 -15.37
N GLY A 67 -17.17 -3.18 -15.21
CA GLY A 67 -18.48 -3.33 -14.57
C GLY A 67 -18.41 -3.62 -13.07
N LEU A 68 -17.32 -3.24 -12.40
CA LEU A 68 -17.06 -3.48 -10.98
C LEU A 68 -17.21 -2.19 -10.17
N ARG A 69 -17.64 -2.33 -8.91
CA ARG A 69 -17.77 -1.20 -7.98
C ARG A 69 -17.32 -1.58 -6.58
N ILE A 70 -16.62 -0.66 -5.90
CA ILE A 70 -16.23 -0.82 -4.50
C ILE A 70 -17.49 -1.00 -3.64
N ASN A 71 -17.45 -2.02 -2.77
CA ASN A 71 -18.48 -2.19 -1.75
C ASN A 71 -18.17 -1.31 -0.53
N ARG A 72 -18.74 -0.10 -0.50
CA ARG A 72 -18.56 0.87 0.59
C ARG A 72 -19.00 0.35 1.97
N LYS A 73 -19.93 -0.61 2.04
CA LYS A 73 -20.36 -1.22 3.32
C LYS A 73 -19.31 -2.18 3.89
N LYS A 74 -18.55 -2.84 3.01
CA LYS A 74 -17.48 -3.78 3.39
C LYS A 74 -16.11 -3.10 3.51
N THR A 75 -15.90 -2.01 2.78
CA THR A 75 -14.62 -1.29 2.75
C THR A 75 -14.38 -0.57 4.07
N LYS A 76 -13.19 -0.75 4.64
CA LYS A 76 -12.76 -0.10 5.88
C LYS A 76 -11.42 0.59 5.66
N LEU A 77 -11.27 1.77 6.26
CA LEU A 77 -9.99 2.47 6.33
C LEU A 77 -9.42 2.26 7.74
N ILE A 78 -8.16 1.82 7.81
CA ILE A 78 -7.43 1.67 9.07
C ILE A 78 -6.22 2.58 9.00
N ILE A 79 -6.12 3.51 9.95
CA ILE A 79 -5.02 4.46 10.03
C ILE A 79 -4.08 3.99 11.13
N LYS A 80 -2.81 3.76 10.79
CA LYS A 80 -1.76 3.46 11.77
C LYS A 80 -0.76 4.60 11.78
N ILE A 81 -0.78 5.40 12.86
CA ILE A 81 0.24 6.42 13.10
C ILE A 81 1.47 5.70 13.63
N LEU A 82 2.50 5.60 12.80
CA LEU A 82 3.80 5.07 13.22
C LEU A 82 4.62 6.23 13.78
N THR A 83 4.79 6.28 15.10
CA THR A 83 5.81 7.13 15.71
C THR A 83 7.16 6.43 15.62
N GLU A 84 8.17 7.14 15.12
CA GLU A 84 9.56 6.68 15.22
C GLU A 84 9.98 6.71 16.69
N ASN A 85 9.77 5.61 17.41
CA ASN A 85 10.50 5.41 18.65
C ASN A 85 11.96 5.26 18.25
N ARG A 86 12.77 6.30 18.54
CA ARG A 86 14.23 6.27 18.40
C ARG A 86 14.76 5.09 19.23
N ILE A 87 14.92 3.94 18.60
CA ILE A 87 15.51 2.76 19.21
C ILE A 87 16.92 3.16 19.66
N GLY A 88 17.19 2.98 20.95
CA GLY A 88 18.39 3.44 21.62
C GLY A 88 19.68 3.05 20.90
N LYS A 89 20.54 4.04 20.66
CA LYS A 89 21.98 3.80 20.46
C LYS A 89 22.56 3.36 21.81
N GLY A 90 22.59 2.06 22.04
CA GLY A 90 23.30 1.44 23.14
C GLY A 90 23.86 0.11 22.68
N ASN A 91 25.16 0.08 22.33
CA ASN A 91 26.14 -0.87 22.88
C ASN A 91 27.52 -0.60 22.28
N GLY A 92 28.49 -0.36 23.17
CA GLY A 92 29.91 -0.25 22.86
C GLY A 92 30.64 -1.59 22.89
N ILE A 93 31.95 -1.52 22.61
CA ILE A 93 33.08 -2.44 22.85
C ILE A 93 34.30 -1.69 22.23
N THR A 94 35.52 -1.56 22.76
CA THR A 94 36.24 -1.84 24.01
C THR A 94 37.61 -1.15 23.89
N SER A 95 38.21 -0.85 25.06
CA SER A 95 39.66 -0.85 25.39
C SER A 95 40.68 0.00 24.62
N GLY A 96 41.39 0.84 25.39
CA GLY A 96 42.71 1.37 25.06
C GLY A 96 43.21 2.22 26.22
N LYS A 97 44.06 1.62 27.06
CA LYS A 97 44.91 2.26 28.09
C LYS A 97 46.08 2.99 27.40
N GLU A 98 46.87 3.73 28.17
CA GLU A 98 48.13 4.45 27.85
C GLU A 98 47.89 5.92 27.43
N ASP A 99 48.41 6.96 28.08
CA ASP A 99 49.28 7.16 29.25
C ASP A 99 48.90 8.50 29.92
#